data_AF-A0A919BR83-F1
#
_entry.id   AF-A0A919BR83-F1
#
_cell.length_a   1.000
_cell.length_b   1.000
_cell.length_c   1.000
_cell.angle_alpha   90.00
_cell.angle_beta   90.00
_cell.angle_gamma   90.00
#
_symmetry.space_group_name_H-M   'P 1'
#
loop_
_entity.id
_entity.type
_entity.pdbx_description
1 polymer ?
#
loop_
_entity_poly.entity_id
_entity_poly.type
_entity_poly.pdbx_seq_one_letter_code
_entity_poly.pdbx_strand_id
1 'polypeptide(L)'
;MTDDAYLFLVDDPATPLGASATAVGDLACLETPAVRAWLDAHGVTAASPDVRLLPPEETGAIPHGAEKLPVPLSDEELNQLRHALTPGALARVEEELLAYRDCAGERDALLARAVAAGIPPHRIVELTGEDARTVASAAARGQGGPSDPGPRQQ
;
A
#
# COMPACT_ATOMS: atom_id res chain seq x y z
N MET A 1 -8.64 -3.59 18.86
CA MET A 1 -7.87 -4.83 18.63
C MET A 1 -6.83 -4.42 17.61
N THR A 2 -5.55 -4.47 17.92
CA THR A 2 -4.50 -4.10 16.96
C THR A 2 -4.56 -5.13 15.85
N ASP A 3 -4.92 -4.68 14.65
CA ASP A 3 -4.80 -5.47 13.45
C ASP A 3 -3.30 -5.54 13.16
N ASP A 4 -2.64 -6.62 13.60
CA ASP A 4 -1.20 -6.82 13.44
C ASP A 4 -0.90 -7.29 12.02
N ALA A 5 0.20 -6.79 11.44
CA ALA A 5 0.72 -7.33 10.20
C ALA A 5 1.37 -8.69 10.48
N TYR A 6 1.56 -9.50 9.44
CA TYR A 6 2.16 -10.82 9.59
C TYR A 6 3.41 -10.95 8.75
N LEU A 7 4.45 -11.45 9.39
CA LEU A 7 5.65 -11.96 8.75
C LEU A 7 5.46 -13.48 8.60
N PHE A 8 5.73 -14.02 7.41
CA PHE A 8 5.54 -15.45 7.14
C PHE A 8 6.59 -15.99 6.15
N LEU A 9 6.80 -17.31 6.19
CA LEU A 9 7.65 -18.00 5.22
C LEU A 9 6.83 -18.50 4.03
N VAL A 10 7.38 -18.31 2.83
CA VAL A 10 6.89 -18.95 1.61
C VAL A 10 7.80 -20.09 1.20
N ASP A 11 7.21 -21.19 0.74
CA ASP A 11 7.97 -22.33 0.19
C ASP A 11 8.54 -22.03 -1.20
N ASP A 12 7.90 -21.12 -1.96
CA ASP A 12 8.33 -20.68 -3.28
C ASP A 12 8.34 -19.14 -3.38
N PRO A 13 9.52 -18.50 -3.39
CA PRO A 13 9.65 -17.04 -3.47
C PRO A 13 9.25 -16.46 -4.84
N ALA A 14 9.03 -17.29 -5.86
CA ALA A 14 8.45 -16.87 -7.14
C ALA A 14 6.93 -16.60 -7.05
N THR A 15 6.29 -17.02 -5.96
CA THR A 15 4.88 -16.71 -5.70
C THR A 15 4.72 -15.21 -5.44
N PRO A 16 3.80 -14.51 -6.13
CA PRO A 16 3.59 -13.07 -5.96
C PRO A 16 2.76 -12.76 -4.71
N LEU A 17 3.03 -13.43 -3.59
CA LEU A 17 2.31 -13.26 -2.33
C LEU A 17 3.19 -12.54 -1.31
N GLY A 18 2.73 -11.39 -0.84
CA GLY A 18 3.43 -10.60 0.17
C GLY A 18 4.62 -9.81 -0.38
N ALA A 19 4.99 -8.75 0.33
CA ALA A 19 6.17 -7.96 0.02
C ALA A 19 7.40 -8.60 0.69
N SER A 20 8.53 -8.60 0.00
CA SER A 20 9.81 -8.91 0.64
C SER A 20 10.12 -7.84 1.68
N ALA A 21 10.63 -8.23 2.86
CA ALA A 21 11.05 -7.26 3.88
C ALA A 21 12.05 -6.22 3.33
N THR A 22 12.93 -6.64 2.42
CA THR A 22 13.89 -5.76 1.75
C THR A 22 13.27 -4.75 0.78
N ALA A 23 12.06 -5.03 0.27
CA ALA A 23 11.34 -4.13 -0.63
C ALA A 23 10.52 -3.08 0.14
N VAL A 24 10.12 -3.39 1.38
CA VAL A 24 9.39 -2.46 2.25
C VAL A 24 10.34 -1.40 2.83
N GLY A 25 11.59 -1.79 3.13
CA GLY A 25 12.63 -0.88 3.63
C GLY A 25 13.04 -1.18 5.07
N ASP A 26 13.45 -0.14 5.81
CA ASP A 26 13.86 -0.26 7.21
C ASP A 26 12.62 -0.40 8.12
N LEU A 27 12.31 -1.64 8.47
CA LEU A 27 11.25 -1.98 9.41
C LEU A 27 11.84 -2.12 10.82
N ALA A 28 11.41 -1.26 11.74
CA ALA A 28 11.85 -1.31 13.14
C ALA A 28 11.44 -2.63 13.83
N CYS A 29 10.37 -3.26 13.35
CA CYS A 29 9.90 -4.54 13.89
C CYS A 29 10.92 -5.68 13.70
N LEU A 30 11.76 -5.63 12.66
CA LEU A 30 12.80 -6.66 12.37
C LEU A 30 13.89 -6.69 13.45
N GLU A 31 14.08 -5.56 14.13
CA GLU A 31 15.08 -5.41 15.18
C GLU A 31 14.58 -5.92 16.54
N THR A 32 13.30 -6.28 16.64
CA THR A 32 12.70 -6.73 17.89
C THR A 32 13.19 -8.15 18.26
N PRO A 33 13.35 -8.44 19.56
CA PRO A 33 13.80 -9.76 20.01
C PRO A 33 12.89 -10.92 19.55
N ALA A 34 11.58 -10.68 19.46
CA ALA A 34 10.62 -11.69 19.03
C ALA A 34 10.82 -12.07 17.55
N VAL A 35 10.99 -11.07 16.67
CA VAL A 35 11.20 -11.31 15.24
C VAL A 35 12.56 -11.96 15.01
N ARG A 36 13.62 -11.50 15.69
CA ARG A 36 14.95 -12.11 15.59
C ARG A 36 14.96 -13.57 16.03
N ALA A 37 14.34 -13.88 17.17
CA ALA A 37 14.27 -15.26 17.67
C ALA A 37 13.50 -16.18 16.72
N TRP A 38 12.43 -15.66 16.08
CA TRP A 38 11.68 -16.41 15.08
C TRP A 38 12.50 -16.66 13.81
N LEU A 39 13.18 -15.64 13.29
CA LEU A 39 14.06 -15.78 12.11
C LEU A 39 15.17 -16.82 12.38
N ASP A 40 15.82 -16.74 13.55
CA ASP A 40 16.85 -17.68 13.98
C ASP A 40 16.32 -19.12 14.11
N ALA A 41 15.10 -19.29 14.64
CA ALA A 41 14.47 -20.61 14.76
C ALA A 41 14.22 -21.29 13.41
N HIS A 42 14.02 -20.49 12.35
CA HIS A 42 13.83 -20.96 10.98
C HIS A 42 15.11 -20.91 10.13
N GLY A 43 16.23 -20.44 10.68
CA GLY A 43 17.51 -20.37 9.98
C GLY A 43 17.51 -19.39 8.79
N VAL A 44 16.60 -18.42 8.79
CA VAL A 44 16.48 -17.39 7.74
C VAL A 44 16.90 -16.03 8.27
N THR A 45 17.20 -15.10 7.36
CA THR A 45 17.44 -13.69 7.73
C THR A 45 16.30 -12.83 7.21
N ALA A 46 16.15 -11.62 7.75
CA ALA A 46 15.18 -10.65 7.25
C ALA A 46 15.41 -10.29 5.76
N ALA A 47 16.64 -10.47 5.25
CA ALA A 47 16.95 -10.25 3.84
C ALA A 47 16.58 -11.43 2.93
N SER A 48 16.11 -12.54 3.49
CA SER A 48 15.75 -13.73 2.71
C SER A 48 14.52 -13.45 1.83
N PRO A 49 14.53 -13.84 0.54
CA PRO A 49 13.36 -13.71 -0.34
C PRO A 49 12.18 -14.58 0.09
N ASP A 50 12.41 -15.55 0.98
CA ASP A 50 11.40 -16.45 1.54
C ASP A 50 10.62 -15.78 2.67
N VAL A 51 11.13 -14.69 3.24
CA VAL A 51 10.47 -13.91 4.28
C VAL A 51 9.58 -12.86 3.64
N ARG A 52 8.28 -12.98 3.88
CA ARG A 52 7.25 -12.12 3.30
C ARG A 52 6.43 -11.42 4.38
N LEU A 53 5.96 -10.22 4.05
CA LEU A 53 5.04 -9.45 4.89
C LEU A 53 3.71 -9.23 4.18
N LEU A 54 2.63 -9.28 4.97
CA LEU A 54 1.29 -8.88 4.55
C LEU A 54 0.66 -7.96 5.59
N PRO A 55 -0.10 -6.94 5.13
CA PRO A 55 -0.86 -6.09 6.01
C PRO A 55 -2.04 -6.89 6.60
N PRO A 56 -2.61 -6.43 7.73
CA PRO A 56 -3.64 -7.16 8.46
C PRO A 56 -4.85 -7.55 7.59
N GLU A 57 -5.27 -6.66 6.69
CA GLU A 57 -6.38 -6.84 5.76
C GLU A 57 -6.18 -7.98 4.74
N GLU A 58 -4.96 -8.41 4.48
CA GLU A 58 -4.62 -9.45 3.49
C GLU A 58 -4.16 -10.78 4.14
N THR A 59 -4.16 -10.86 5.47
CA THR A 59 -3.69 -12.05 6.22
C THR A 59 -4.43 -13.34 5.89
N GLY A 60 -5.64 -13.26 5.35
CA GLY A 60 -6.40 -14.41 4.87
C GLY A 60 -5.79 -15.11 3.64
N ALA A 61 -4.85 -14.46 2.94
CA ALA A 61 -4.11 -15.04 1.84
C ALA A 61 -2.93 -15.91 2.28
N ILE A 62 -2.55 -15.87 3.56
CA ILE A 62 -1.45 -16.68 4.11
C ILE A 62 -1.87 -18.16 4.12
N PRO A 63 -1.08 -19.09 3.55
CA PRO A 63 -1.38 -20.52 3.61
C PRO A 63 -1.53 -21.00 5.06
N HIS A 64 -2.52 -21.86 5.33
CA HIS A 64 -2.83 -22.32 6.69
C HIS A 64 -1.67 -23.08 7.38
N GLY A 65 -0.77 -23.67 6.60
CA GLY A 65 0.42 -24.38 7.10
C GLY A 65 1.70 -23.55 7.07
N ALA A 66 1.65 -22.29 6.65
CA ALA A 66 2.82 -21.43 6.63
C ALA A 66 3.19 -20.98 8.06
N GLU A 67 4.49 -21.01 8.34
CA GLU A 67 5.03 -20.42 9.56
C GLU A 67 4.82 -18.91 9.52
N LYS A 68 4.14 -18.36 10.54
CA LYS A 68 3.78 -16.94 10.60
C LYS A 68 3.94 -16.36 11.99
N LEU A 69 4.31 -15.09 12.04
CA LEU A 69 4.52 -14.31 13.25
C LEU A 69 3.78 -12.97 13.13
N PRO A 70 2.88 -12.62 14.06
CA PRO A 70 2.31 -11.27 14.12
C PRO A 70 3.40 -10.27 14.51
N VAL A 71 3.46 -9.16 13.80
CA VAL A 71 4.44 -8.09 14.03
C VAL A 71 3.73 -6.74 14.16
N PRO A 72 4.06 -5.95 15.19
CA PRO A 72 3.54 -4.60 15.30
C PRO A 72 4.24 -3.73 14.27
N LEU A 73 3.46 -3.15 13.36
CA LEU A 73 3.93 -2.12 12.43
C LEU A 73 3.27 -0.79 12.80
N SER A 74 4.03 0.28 12.74
CA SER A 74 3.52 1.65 12.79
C SER A 74 2.70 1.97 11.53
N ASP A 75 1.91 3.05 11.58
CA ASP A 75 1.13 3.50 10.43
C ASP A 75 2.02 3.81 9.21
N GLU A 76 3.23 4.33 9.44
CA GLU A 76 4.20 4.61 8.38
C GLU A 76 4.75 3.33 7.73
N GLU A 77 5.13 2.34 8.54
CA GLU A 77 5.61 1.04 8.06
C GLU A 77 4.49 0.25 7.34
N LEU A 78 3.25 0.32 7.85
CA LEU A 78 2.08 -0.25 7.17
C LEU A 78 1.85 0.41 5.81
N ASN A 79 2.05 1.72 5.72
CA ASN A 79 1.90 2.44 4.48
C ASN A 79 2.96 2.02 3.44
N GLN A 80 4.23 1.87 3.87
CA GLN A 80 5.31 1.34 3.04
C GLN A 80 5.04 -0.09 2.58
N LEU A 81 4.51 -0.94 3.47
CA LEU A 81 4.15 -2.32 3.16
C LEU A 81 3.07 -2.40 2.09
N ARG A 82 1.98 -1.65 2.26
CA ARG A 82 0.90 -1.56 1.26
C ARG A 82 1.45 -1.07 -0.08
N HIS A 83 2.32 -0.06 -0.05
CA HIS A 83 2.94 0.46 -1.25
C HIS A 83 3.81 -0.56 -1.99
N ALA A 84 4.57 -1.39 -1.26
CA ALA A 84 5.39 -2.44 -1.84
C ALA A 84 4.55 -3.58 -2.47
N LEU A 85 3.31 -3.77 -2.01
CA LEU A 85 2.36 -4.74 -2.56
C LEU A 85 1.60 -4.20 -3.77
N THR A 86 1.49 -2.89 -3.85
CA THR A 86 0.82 -2.18 -4.93
C THR A 86 1.58 -2.39 -6.26
N PRO A 87 0.90 -2.77 -7.37
CA PRO A 87 1.53 -2.87 -8.69
C PRO A 87 2.25 -1.56 -9.06
N GLY A 88 3.44 -1.63 -9.68
CA GLY A 88 4.33 -0.46 -9.83
C GLY A 88 3.72 0.80 -10.48
N ALA A 89 2.70 0.66 -11.34
CA ALA A 89 1.95 1.79 -11.89
C ALA A 89 1.08 2.50 -10.85
N LEU A 90 0.54 1.75 -9.90
CA LEU A 90 -0.29 2.22 -8.79
C LEU A 90 0.59 2.77 -7.66
N ALA A 91 1.77 2.17 -7.42
CA ALA A 91 2.74 2.65 -6.44
C ALA A 91 3.20 4.07 -6.80
N ARG A 92 3.59 4.33 -8.04
CA ARG A 92 4.00 5.68 -8.47
C ARG A 92 2.94 6.77 -8.17
N VAL A 93 1.65 6.43 -8.24
CA VAL A 93 0.56 7.38 -7.96
C VAL A 93 0.36 7.59 -6.46
N GLU A 94 0.56 6.56 -5.62
CA GLU A 94 0.57 6.71 -4.16
C GLU A 94 1.74 7.57 -3.66
N GLU A 95 2.93 7.43 -4.27
CA GLU A 95 4.11 8.26 -3.95
C GLU A 95 3.86 9.73 -4.30
N GLU A 96 3.26 10.01 -5.46
CA GLU A 96 2.84 11.36 -5.84
C GLU A 96 1.82 11.94 -4.84
N LEU A 97 0.86 11.14 -4.33
CA LEU A 97 -0.11 11.58 -3.33
C LEU A 97 0.54 11.91 -1.98
N LEU A 98 1.52 11.11 -1.54
CA LEU A 98 2.28 11.36 -0.32
C LEU A 98 3.14 12.61 -0.44
N ALA A 99 3.86 12.78 -1.55
CA ALA A 99 4.67 13.97 -1.82
C ALA A 99 3.80 15.24 -1.96
N TYR A 100 2.56 15.10 -2.46
CA TYR A 100 1.63 16.21 -2.59
C TYR A 100 1.16 16.77 -1.25
N ARG A 101 1.09 15.95 -0.20
CA ARG A 101 0.81 16.43 1.17
C ARG A 101 1.77 17.56 1.59
N ASP A 102 2.98 17.57 1.03
CA ASP A 102 4.03 18.55 1.29
C ASP A 102 4.11 19.68 0.24
N CYS A 103 3.27 19.67 -0.81
CA CYS A 103 3.31 20.63 -1.92
C CYS A 103 1.95 21.27 -2.25
N ALA A 104 1.92 22.58 -2.50
CA ALA A 104 0.68 23.37 -2.63
C ALA A 104 0.05 23.44 -4.05
N GLY A 105 0.36 22.54 -5.01
CA GLY A 105 -0.06 22.70 -6.42
C GLY A 105 -0.55 21.46 -7.19
N GLU A 106 -1.74 21.56 -7.81
CA GLU A 106 -2.43 20.57 -8.67
C GLU A 106 -3.19 19.41 -7.98
N ARG A 107 -3.70 19.64 -6.77
CA ARG A 107 -4.54 18.70 -5.99
C ARG A 107 -5.59 17.94 -6.81
N ASP A 108 -6.50 18.68 -7.44
CA ASP A 108 -7.71 18.09 -8.02
C ASP A 108 -7.36 17.16 -9.21
N ALA A 109 -6.29 17.47 -9.96
CA ALA A 109 -5.80 16.65 -11.06
C ALA A 109 -5.13 15.36 -10.57
N LEU A 110 -4.39 15.43 -9.46
CA LEU A 110 -3.76 14.26 -8.84
C LEU A 110 -4.79 13.31 -8.23
N LEU A 111 -5.79 13.84 -7.51
CA LEU A 111 -6.90 13.05 -6.96
C LEU A 111 -7.70 12.35 -8.06
N ALA A 112 -7.97 13.03 -9.18
CA ALA A 112 -8.64 12.43 -10.34
C ALA A 112 -7.81 11.30 -10.98
N ARG A 113 -6.49 11.47 -11.11
CA ARG A 113 -5.58 10.42 -11.60
C ARG A 113 -5.51 9.22 -10.67
N ALA A 114 -5.48 9.44 -9.35
CA ALA A 114 -5.50 8.36 -8.35
C ALA A 114 -6.73 7.48 -8.44
N VAL A 115 -7.91 8.10 -8.60
CA VAL A 115 -9.16 7.36 -8.81
C VAL A 115 -9.15 6.61 -10.14
N ALA A 116 -8.68 7.25 -11.22
CA ALA A 116 -8.59 6.61 -12.53
C ALA A 116 -7.59 5.43 -12.56
N ALA A 117 -6.56 5.47 -11.70
CA ALA A 117 -5.61 4.38 -11.51
C ALA A 117 -6.17 3.21 -10.68
N GLY A 118 -7.36 3.38 -10.08
CA GLY A 118 -8.03 2.35 -9.28
C GLY A 118 -7.71 2.39 -7.78
N ILE A 119 -7.09 3.45 -7.26
CA ILE A 119 -6.89 3.60 -5.82
C ILE A 119 -8.26 3.78 -5.13
N PRO A 120 -8.60 2.98 -4.11
CA PRO A 120 -9.84 3.14 -3.37
C PRO A 120 -9.97 4.54 -2.72
N PRO A 121 -11.16 5.17 -2.70
CA PRO A 121 -11.31 6.53 -2.15
C PRO A 121 -10.88 6.69 -0.69
N HIS A 122 -11.10 5.67 0.15
CA HIS A 122 -10.67 5.68 1.55
C HIS A 122 -9.13 5.71 1.69
N ARG A 123 -8.42 5.09 0.74
CA ARG A 123 -6.97 5.04 0.69
C ARG A 123 -6.37 6.38 0.27
N ILE A 124 -7.02 7.07 -0.67
CA ILE A 124 -6.63 8.43 -1.07
C ILE A 124 -6.74 9.40 0.11
N VAL A 125 -7.82 9.31 0.89
CA VAL A 125 -8.01 10.08 2.13
C VAL A 125 -6.89 9.82 3.14
N GLU A 126 -6.56 8.54 3.37
CA GLU A 126 -5.47 8.14 4.27
C GLU A 126 -4.12 8.74 3.85
N LEU A 127 -3.78 8.65 2.56
CA LEU A 127 -2.49 9.10 2.02
C LEU A 127 -2.35 10.63 1.97
N THR A 128 -3.42 11.34 1.65
CA THR A 128 -3.38 12.81 1.45
C THR A 128 -3.79 13.60 2.67
N GLY A 129 -4.52 12.99 3.62
CA GLY A 129 -5.17 13.69 4.73
C GLY A 129 -6.39 14.52 4.32
N GLU A 130 -6.83 14.43 3.06
CA GLU A 130 -8.00 15.14 2.53
C GLU A 130 -9.33 14.55 3.00
N ASP A 131 -10.40 15.32 2.96
CA ASP A 131 -11.71 14.81 3.33
C ASP A 131 -12.36 13.96 2.21
N ALA A 132 -13.18 12.99 2.62
CA ALA A 132 -13.84 12.07 1.68
C ALA A 132 -14.74 12.78 0.65
N ARG A 133 -15.29 13.96 0.95
CA ARG A 133 -16.11 14.72 -0.02
C ARG A 133 -15.22 15.39 -1.07
N THR A 134 -14.04 15.89 -0.68
CA THR A 134 -13.05 16.44 -1.61
C THR A 134 -12.56 15.38 -2.58
N VAL A 135 -12.22 14.17 -2.10
CA VAL A 135 -11.85 13.03 -2.95
C VAL A 135 -12.99 12.64 -3.91
N ALA A 136 -14.23 12.54 -3.40
CA ALA A 136 -15.39 12.21 -4.24
C ALA A 136 -15.71 13.28 -5.30
N SER A 137 -15.53 14.57 -4.97
CA SER A 137 -15.71 15.68 -5.88
C SER A 137 -14.67 15.68 -7.01
N ALA A 138 -13.40 15.41 -6.69
CA ALA A 138 -12.33 15.28 -7.67
C ALA A 138 -12.56 14.06 -8.59
N ALA A 139 -12.99 12.93 -8.02
CA ALA A 139 -13.39 11.73 -8.77
C ALA A 139 -14.49 12.04 -9.80
N ALA A 140 -15.55 12.75 -9.39
CA ALA A 140 -16.67 13.08 -10.26
C ALA A 140 -16.27 14.03 -11.40
N ARG A 141 -15.29 14.91 -11.17
CA ARG A 141 -14.77 15.86 -12.17
C ARG A 141 -13.80 15.21 -13.15
N GLY A 142 -13.01 14.22 -12.73
CA GLY A 142 -12.10 13.46 -13.60
C GLY A 142 -12.79 12.49 -14.56
N GLN A 143 -13.99 12.03 -14.22
CA GLN A 143 -14.84 11.17 -15.08
C GLN A 143 -15.62 11.97 -16.13
N GLY A 144 -15.58 13.31 -16.07
CA GLY A 144 -16.18 14.20 -17.06
C GLY A 144 -15.27 14.44 -18.27
N GLY A 145 -15.17 13.46 -19.17
CA GLY A 145 -14.68 13.72 -20.53
C GLY A 145 -15.60 14.71 -21.26
N PRO A 146 -15.08 15.55 -22.18
CA PRO A 146 -15.73 16.76 -22.64
C PRO A 146 -17.01 16.42 -23.43
N SER A 147 -18.17 16.72 -22.85
CA SER A 147 -19.35 16.96 -23.67
C SER A 147 -19.15 18.33 -24.31
N ASP A 148 -18.67 18.34 -25.55
CA ASP A 148 -18.70 19.49 -26.45
C ASP A 148 -20.11 19.59 -27.06
N PRO A 149 -21.00 20.50 -26.62
CA PRO A 149 -22.09 20.93 -27.46
C PRO A 149 -21.52 22.01 -28.40
N GLY A 150 -20.91 21.57 -29.50
CA GLY A 150 -20.49 22.47 -30.56
C GLY A 150 -21.65 23.38 -30.98
N PRO A 151 -21.46 24.71 -31.14
CA PRO A 151 -22.54 25.62 -31.44
C PRO A 151 -22.80 25.64 -32.94
N ARG A 152 -23.91 25.06 -33.41
CA ARG A 152 -24.45 25.23 -34.78
C ARG A 152 -25.94 24.88 -34.78
N GLN A 153 -26.91 25.62 -35.31
CA GLN A 153 -27.03 26.93 -35.97
C GLN A 153 -28.52 27.33 -35.85
N GLN A 154 -28.84 28.62 -35.90
CA GLN A 154 -29.66 29.26 -36.95
C GLN A 154 -29.73 30.76 -36.72
#